data_AF-A0A9X5UHI5-F1
#
_entry.id   AF-A0A9X5UHI5-F1
#
_cell.length_a   1.000
_cell.length_b   1.000
_cell.length_c   1.000
_cell.angle_alpha   90.00
_cell.angle_beta   90.00
_cell.angle_gamma   90.00
#
_symmetry.space_group_name_H-M   'P 1'
#
loop_
_entity.id
_entity.type
_entity.pdbx_description
1 polymer ?
#
loop_
_entity_poly.entity_id
_entity_poly.type
_entity_poly.pdbx_seq_one_letter_code
_entity_poly.pdbx_strand_id
1 'polypeptide(L)' 'MPDPVVVRLLVALCAALAVIAGILARADGASLPGATLRGGAAFAGALGLALAVLAALGAL' A
#
# COMPACT_ATOMS: atom_id res chain seq x y z
N MET A 1 12.50 18.42 6.93
CA MET A 1 11.47 18.48 5.87
C MET A 1 11.63 17.19 5.10
N PRO A 2 10.65 16.26 5.10
CA PRO A 2 10.79 15.00 4.36
C PRO A 2 11.03 15.35 2.90
N ASP A 3 12.03 14.72 2.31
CA ASP A 3 12.41 15.01 0.94
C ASP A 3 11.22 14.68 0.02
N PRO A 4 10.87 15.60 -0.90
CA PRO A 4 9.66 15.47 -1.71
C PRO A 4 9.69 14.25 -2.63
N VAL A 5 10.87 13.66 -2.82
CA VAL A 5 11.10 12.45 -3.61
C VAL A 5 10.62 11.22 -2.84
N VAL A 6 11.00 11.03 -1.58
CA VAL A 6 10.52 9.90 -0.75
C VAL A 6 9.01 9.93 -0.58
N VAL A 7 8.41 11.11 -0.37
CA VAL A 7 6.95 11.23 -0.25
C VAL A 7 6.24 10.83 -1.54
N ARG A 8 6.74 11.27 -2.69
CA ARG A 8 6.17 10.89 -4.00
C ARG A 8 6.33 9.40 -4.29
N LEU A 9 7.48 8.82 -3.94
CA LEU A 9 7.74 7.39 -4.12
C LEU A 9 6.78 6.55 -3.27
N LEU A 10 6.55 6.95 -2.02
CA LEU A 10 5.61 6.29 -1.12
C LEU A 10 4.17 6.36 -1.61
N VAL A 11 3.73 7.54 -2.05
CA VAL A 11 2.38 7.71 -2.62
C VAL A 11 2.21 6.87 -3.88
N ALA A 12 3.22 6.83 -4.76
CA ALA A 12 3.19 6.00 -5.97
C ALA A 12 3.16 4.50 -5.64
N LEU A 13 3.92 4.05 -4.63
CA LEU A 13 3.93 2.66 -4.17
C LEU A 13 2.56 2.26 -3.61
N CYS A 14 1.98 3.08 -2.74
CA CYS A 14 0.64 2.84 -2.19
C CYS A 14 -0.44 2.82 -3.28
N ALA A 15 -0.39 3.74 -4.25
CA ALA A 15 -1.32 3.76 -5.38
C ALA A 15 -1.18 2.50 -6.25
N ALA A 16 0.05 2.07 -6.57
CA ALA A 16 0.29 0.86 -7.35
C ALA A 16 -0.25 -0.39 -6.63
N LEU A 17 -0.04 -0.50 -5.32
CA LEU A 17 -0.54 -1.63 -4.53
C LEU A 17 -2.06 -1.64 -4.41
N ALA A 18 -2.70 -0.47 -4.29
CA ALA A 18 -4.16 -0.36 -4.32
C ALA A 18 -4.75 -0.80 -5.67
N VAL A 19 -4.10 -0.42 -6.77
CA VAL A 19 -4.49 -0.84 -8.12
C VAL A 19 -4.33 -2.35 -8.29
N ILE A 20 -3.20 -2.92 -7.87
CA ILE A 20 -2.94 -4.37 -7.94
C ILE A 20 -3.97 -5.14 -7.10
N ALA A 21 -4.28 -4.66 -5.89
CA ALA A 21 -5.31 -5.25 -5.04
C ALA A 21 -6.69 -5.21 -5.69
N GLY A 22 -7.07 -4.08 -6.33
CA GLY A 22 -8.32 -3.96 -7.07
C GLY A 22 -8.40 -4.87 -8.30
N ILE A 23 -7.28 -5.09 -8.99
CA ILE A 23 -7.19 -6.02 -10.12
C ILE A 23 -7.30 -7.47 -9.66
N LEU A 24 -6.59 -7.86 -8.59
CA LEU A 24 -6.70 -9.20 -7.99
C LEU A 24 -8.13 -9.46 -7.48
N ALA A 25 -8.75 -8.47 -6.85
CA ALA A 25 -10.15 -8.50 -6.44
C ALA A 25 -11.12 -8.78 -7.60
N ARG A 26 -10.80 -8.28 -8.81
CA ARG A 26 -11.59 -8.54 -10.02
C ARG A 26 -11.28 -9.88 -10.68
N ALA A 27 -10.04 -10.35 -10.59
CA ALA A 27 -9.59 -11.59 -11.22
C ALA A 27 -10.09 -12.85 -10.50
N ASP A 28 -10.28 -12.81 -9.18
CA ASP A 28 -10.54 -14.01 -8.38
C ASP A 28 -12.00 -14.52 -8.40
N GLY A 29 -12.97 -13.75 -8.91
CA GLY A 29 -14.40 -14.10 -8.75
C GLY A 29 -14.85 -14.21 -7.27
N ALA A 30 -14.00 -13.82 -6.34
CA ALA A 30 -14.24 -13.88 -4.90
C ALA A 30 -15.24 -12.79 -4.50
N SER A 31 -16.12 -13.14 -3.56
CA SER A 31 -17.12 -12.22 -3.03
C SER A 31 -16.48 -10.88 -2.63
N LEU A 32 -17.17 -9.77 -2.93
CA LEU A 32 -16.73 -8.40 -2.62
C LEU A 32 -16.11 -8.23 -1.21
N PRO A 33 -16.64 -8.86 -0.13
CA PRO A 33 -16.02 -8.78 1.19
C PRO A 33 -14.63 -9.43 1.30
N GLY A 34 -14.39 -10.53 0.57
CA GLY A 34 -13.08 -11.19 0.58
C GLY A 34 -12.02 -10.37 -0.15
N ALA A 35 -12.43 -9.72 -1.25
CA ALA A 35 -11.59 -8.78 -1.98
C ALA A 35 -11.19 -7.57 -1.13
N THR A 36 -12.12 -6.97 -0.39
CA THR A 36 -11.83 -5.82 0.47
C THR A 36 -10.93 -6.19 1.65
N LEU A 37 -11.11 -7.37 2.25
CA LEU A 37 -10.22 -7.86 3.33
C LEU A 37 -8.80 -8.10 2.82
N ARG A 38 -8.63 -8.74 1.66
CA ARG A 38 -7.30 -8.97 1.06
C ARG A 38 -6.63 -7.67 0.64
N GLY A 39 -7.38 -6.75 0.03
CA GLY A 39 -6.87 -5.43 -0.33
C GLY A 39 -6.50 -4.59 0.89
N GLY A 40 -7.32 -4.61 1.94
CA GLY A 40 -7.04 -3.95 3.21
C GLY A 40 -5.79 -4.49 3.90
N ALA A 41 -5.60 -5.81 3.92
CA ALA A 41 -4.40 -6.43 4.47
C ALA A 41 -3.14 -6.07 3.66
N ALA A 42 -3.22 -6.08 2.34
CA ALA A 42 -2.12 -5.67 1.47
C ALA A 42 -1.75 -4.20 1.67
N PHE A 43 -2.74 -3.31 1.74
CA PHE A 43 -2.54 -1.89 2.02
C PHE A 43 -1.92 -1.65 3.41
N ALA A 44 -2.46 -2.29 4.46
CA ALA A 44 -1.96 -2.14 5.81
C ALA A 44 -0.51 -2.65 5.94
N GLY A 45 -0.19 -3.80 5.32
CA GLY A 45 1.17 -4.33 5.28
C GLY A 45 2.14 -3.39 4.56
N ALA A 46 1.73 -2.86 3.42
CA ALA A 46 2.55 -1.93 2.65
C ALA A 46 2.77 -0.59 3.37
N LEU A 47 1.72 -0.03 3.95
CA LEU A 47 1.78 1.19 4.75
C LEU A 47 2.66 0.96 5.99
N GLY A 48 2.52 -0.16 6.68
CA GLY A 48 3.37 -0.51 7.81
C GLY A 48 4.85 -0.58 7.43
N LEU A 49 5.16 -1.22 6.30
CA LEU A 49 6.53 -1.31 5.81
C LEU A 49 7.09 0.05 5.39
N ALA A 50 6.28 0.87 4.71
CA ALA A 50 6.60 2.25 4.37
C ALA A 50 6.97 3.08 5.60
N LEU A 51 6.14 2.99 6.65
CA LEU A 51 6.34 3.70 7.91
C LEU A 51 7.56 3.19 8.66
N ALA A 52 7.81 1.88 8.64
CA ALA A 52 9.01 1.27 9.22
C ALA A 52 10.29 1.74 8.51
N VAL A 53 10.27 1.83 7.18
CA VAL A 53 11.38 2.39 6.39
C VAL A 53 11.60 3.85 6.74
N LEU A 54 10.53 4.64 6.81
CA LEU A 54 10.61 6.06 7.15
C LEU A 54 11.19 6.29 8.56
N ALA A 55 10.77 5.48 9.53
CA ALA A 55 11.33 5.47 10.88
C ALA A 55 12.81 5.04 10.90
N ALA A 56 13.19 4.01 10.13
CA ALA A 56 14.58 3.56 10.02
C ALA A 56 15.50 4.62 9.39
N LEU A 57 14.96 5.47 8.50
CA LEU A 57 15.63 6.60 7.88
C LEU A 57 15.66 7.86 8.78
N GLY A 58 15.01 7.83 9.95
CA GLY A 58 14.91 8.97 10.86
C GLY A 58 14.00 10.11 10.34
N ALA A 59 13.13 9.79 9.38
CA ALA A 59 12.16 10.73 8.80
C ALA A 59 10.77 10.66 9.48
N LEU A 60 10.67 9.87 10.56
CA LEU A 60 9.53 9.72 11.46
C LEU A 60 10.04 9.70 12.90
#